data_AF-A0A1W6MQR4-F1
#
_entry.id   AF-A0A1W6MQR4-F1
#
_cell.length_a   1.000
_cell.length_b   1.000
_cell.length_c   1.000
_cell.angle_alpha   90.00
_cell.angle_beta   90.00
_cell.angle_gamma   90.00
#
_symmetry.space_group_name_H-M   'P 1'
#
loop_
_entity.id
_entity.type
_entity.pdbx_description
1 polymer ?
#
loop_
_entity_poly.entity_id
_entity_poly.type
_entity_poly.pdbx_seq_one_letter_code
_entity_poly.pdbx_strand_id
1 'polypeptide(L)'
;MTQANVTRQALLHHATDVFAENGYELASVRDITSRAGANLAAIHYHFGGKEALYREVLSLALAALSEASLLDDEVIDRAPREEAVRLFIRHQVAPLLRYAELSRYLRIFAREALSPTSIYSTFLAEEKLPILAQAERIVRRFRSADASRAEILIAAIWLSQQAAPFIRHCESLSKQPLRLEVDALFVDQLAADLGAMAVAGLTALDAKRAVGASA
;
A
#
# COMPACT_ATOMS: atom_id res chain seq x y z
N MET A 1 -29.15 14.22 0.67
CA MET A 1 -28.25 13.82 1.78
C MET A 1 -28.83 14.32 3.09
N THR A 2 -28.86 13.50 4.14
CA THR A 2 -29.33 13.92 5.48
C THR A 2 -28.20 14.65 6.23
N GLN A 3 -28.53 15.50 7.20
CA GLN A 3 -27.53 16.23 8.01
C GLN A 3 -26.55 15.26 8.71
N ALA A 4 -27.04 14.13 9.20
CA ALA A 4 -26.22 13.07 9.79
C ALA A 4 -25.17 12.50 8.80
N ASN A 5 -25.52 12.39 7.51
CA ASN A 5 -24.60 11.91 6.49
C ASN A 5 -23.51 12.95 6.16
N VAL A 6 -23.88 14.24 6.12
CA VAL A 6 -22.94 15.36 5.92
C VAL A 6 -21.92 15.42 7.06
N THR A 7 -22.37 15.36 8.33
CA THR A 7 -21.47 15.37 9.50
C THR A 7 -20.53 14.17 9.50
N ARG A 8 -21.03 12.97 9.19
CA ARG A 8 -20.22 11.76 9.10
C ARG A 8 -19.12 11.89 8.04
N GLN A 9 -19.45 12.41 6.86
CA GLN A 9 -18.47 12.63 5.78
C GLN A 9 -17.41 13.66 6.18
N ALA A 10 -17.81 14.79 6.79
CA ALA A 10 -16.88 15.81 7.26
C ALA A 10 -15.91 15.26 8.31
N LEU A 11 -16.42 14.47 9.27
CA LEU A 11 -15.60 13.81 10.28
C LEU A 11 -14.60 12.84 9.64
N LEU A 12 -15.03 12.01 8.69
CA LEU A 12 -14.13 11.05 8.04
C LEU A 12 -13.04 11.75 7.21
N HIS A 13 -13.39 12.84 6.53
CA HIS A 13 -12.45 13.66 5.76
C HIS A 13 -11.36 14.23 6.65
N HIS A 14 -11.73 14.98 7.70
CA HIS A 14 -10.76 15.62 8.58
C HIS A 14 -10.01 14.61 9.46
N ALA A 15 -10.63 13.48 9.81
CA ALA A 15 -9.94 12.38 10.48
C ALA A 15 -8.80 11.83 9.62
N THR A 16 -9.03 11.65 8.33
CA THR A 16 -7.99 11.20 7.40
C THR A 16 -6.77 12.13 7.43
N ASP A 17 -6.98 13.43 7.38
CA ASP A 17 -5.89 14.41 7.42
C ASP A 17 -5.15 14.37 8.78
N VAL A 18 -5.89 14.39 9.89
CA VAL A 18 -5.29 14.38 11.24
C VAL A 18 -4.51 13.08 11.49
N PHE A 19 -5.00 11.93 11.05
CA PHE A 19 -4.28 10.66 11.17
C PHE A 19 -3.05 10.58 10.24
N ALA A 20 -3.12 11.14 9.03
CA ALA A 20 -1.97 11.22 8.14
C ALA A 20 -0.86 12.12 8.72
N GLU A 21 -1.24 13.23 9.35
CA GLU A 21 -0.35 14.21 9.98
C GLU A 21 0.31 13.67 11.26
N ASN A 22 -0.46 13.00 12.12
CA ASN A 22 -0.03 12.72 13.50
C ASN A 22 0.12 11.21 13.82
N GLY A 23 -0.38 10.33 12.96
CA GLY A 23 -0.56 8.92 13.27
C GLY A 23 -1.73 8.68 14.24
N TYR A 24 -2.06 7.42 14.48
CA TYR A 24 -3.19 7.06 15.35
C TYR A 24 -3.01 7.58 16.78
N GLU A 25 -1.89 7.29 17.44
CA GLU A 25 -1.70 7.57 18.86
C GLU A 25 -1.86 9.05 19.20
N LEU A 26 -1.18 9.93 18.45
CA LEU A 26 -1.15 11.37 18.71
C LEU A 26 -2.34 12.13 18.11
N ALA A 27 -3.16 11.51 17.27
CA ALA A 27 -4.33 12.16 16.69
C ALA A 27 -5.36 12.57 17.76
N SER A 28 -5.81 13.83 17.68
CA SER A 28 -6.79 14.40 18.62
C SER A 28 -8.20 14.34 18.08
N VAL A 29 -9.08 13.60 18.78
CA VAL A 29 -10.54 13.57 18.52
C VAL A 29 -11.13 14.98 18.54
N ARG A 30 -10.63 15.84 19.44
CA ARG A 30 -11.06 17.23 19.56
C ARG A 30 -10.68 18.06 18.33
N ASP A 31 -9.46 17.88 17.83
CA ASP A 31 -9.00 18.54 16.60
C ASP A 31 -9.87 18.12 15.41
N ILE A 32 -10.11 16.82 15.23
CA ILE A 32 -10.99 16.27 14.18
C ILE A 32 -12.38 16.93 14.23
N THR A 33 -13.01 16.94 15.40
CA THR A 33 -14.37 17.50 15.55
C THR A 33 -14.39 19.00 15.34
N SER A 34 -13.34 19.71 15.76
CA SER A 34 -13.22 21.15 15.56
C SER A 34 -13.10 21.50 14.08
N ARG A 35 -12.24 20.78 13.33
CA ARG A 35 -12.09 20.96 11.88
C ARG A 35 -13.39 20.63 11.13
N ALA A 36 -14.10 19.59 11.58
CA ALA A 36 -15.36 19.14 10.97
C ALA A 36 -16.60 19.98 11.35
N GLY A 37 -16.48 20.98 12.23
CA GLY A 37 -17.63 21.75 12.74
C GLY A 37 -18.64 20.88 13.51
N ALA A 38 -18.17 19.81 14.15
CA ALA A 38 -18.99 18.82 14.87
C ALA A 38 -18.68 18.83 16.37
N ASN A 39 -19.56 18.20 17.17
CA ASN A 39 -19.31 18.00 18.60
C ASN A 39 -18.55 16.66 18.86
N LEU A 40 -17.92 16.53 20.02
CA LEU A 40 -17.18 15.32 20.42
C LEU A 40 -18.04 14.05 20.42
N ALA A 41 -19.32 14.17 20.78
CA ALA A 41 -20.24 13.04 20.81
C ALA A 41 -20.52 12.46 19.41
N ALA A 42 -20.37 13.26 18.35
CA ALA A 42 -20.59 12.84 16.98
C ALA A 42 -19.65 11.71 16.55
N ILE A 43 -18.42 11.65 17.07
CA ILE A 43 -17.50 10.55 16.76
C ILE A 43 -18.01 9.23 17.34
N HIS A 44 -18.44 9.23 18.60
CA HIS A 44 -19.04 8.03 19.20
C HIS A 44 -20.35 7.65 18.50
N TYR A 45 -21.19 8.63 18.18
CA TYR A 45 -22.47 8.39 17.51
C TYR A 45 -22.32 7.80 16.11
N HIS A 46 -21.38 8.30 15.29
CA HIS A 46 -21.25 7.88 13.89
C HIS A 46 -20.31 6.70 13.68
N PHE A 47 -19.30 6.54 14.52
CA PHE A 47 -18.22 5.57 14.31
C PHE A 47 -18.05 4.60 15.49
N GLY A 48 -18.56 4.93 16.69
CA GLY A 48 -18.33 4.12 17.90
C GLY A 48 -17.02 4.44 18.64
N GLY A 49 -16.23 5.43 18.17
CA GLY A 49 -15.02 5.89 18.85
C GLY A 49 -13.86 6.17 17.89
N LYS A 50 -12.71 6.58 18.44
CA LYS A 50 -11.49 6.92 17.68
C LYS A 50 -10.93 5.72 16.92
N GLU A 51 -10.88 4.55 17.55
CA GLU A 51 -10.37 3.31 16.95
C GLU A 51 -11.20 2.90 15.73
N ALA A 52 -12.53 2.87 15.86
CA ALA A 52 -13.42 2.52 14.77
C ALA A 52 -13.40 3.57 13.64
N LEU A 53 -13.31 4.86 13.98
CA LEU A 53 -13.07 5.92 12.99
C LEU A 53 -11.74 5.72 12.25
N TYR A 54 -10.67 5.33 12.95
CA TYR A 54 -9.38 5.05 12.31
C TYR A 54 -9.46 3.84 11.38
N ARG A 55 -10.16 2.77 11.78
CA ARG A 55 -10.40 1.60 10.92
C ARG A 55 -11.16 1.96 9.65
N GLU A 56 -12.16 2.84 9.74
CA GLU A 56 -12.86 3.34 8.55
C GLU A 56 -11.93 4.16 7.65
N VAL A 57 -11.04 4.98 8.23
CA VAL A 57 -10.02 5.72 7.47
C VAL A 57 -9.07 4.76 6.75
N LEU A 58 -8.61 3.68 7.40
CA LEU A 58 -7.79 2.64 6.78
C LEU A 58 -8.52 1.95 5.62
N SER A 59 -9.81 1.67 5.80
CA SER A 59 -10.66 1.06 4.75
C SER A 59 -10.81 2.00 3.54
N LEU A 60 -11.08 3.29 3.80
CA LEU A 60 -11.14 4.32 2.76
C LEU A 60 -9.81 4.46 2.02
N ALA A 61 -8.70 4.45 2.76
CA ALA A 61 -7.36 4.53 2.21
C ALA A 61 -7.04 3.33 1.31
N LEU A 62 -7.36 2.12 1.75
CA LEU A 62 -7.17 0.89 0.98
C LEU A 62 -8.00 0.91 -0.30
N ALA A 63 -9.27 1.32 -0.23
CA ALA A 63 -10.16 1.43 -1.38
C ALA A 63 -9.63 2.45 -2.40
N ALA A 64 -9.22 3.65 -1.95
CA ALA A 64 -8.70 4.70 -2.82
C ALA A 64 -7.39 4.28 -3.53
N LEU A 65 -6.50 3.57 -2.83
CA LEU A 65 -5.26 3.06 -3.43
C LEU A 65 -5.52 1.91 -4.39
N SER A 66 -6.50 1.06 -4.10
CA SER A 66 -6.90 -0.04 -4.99
C SER A 66 -7.53 0.50 -6.28
N GLU A 67 -8.41 1.50 -6.19
CA GLU A 67 -9.00 2.18 -7.35
C GLU A 67 -7.96 2.93 -8.20
N ALA A 68 -6.97 3.53 -7.54
CA ALA A 68 -5.87 4.19 -8.25
C ALA A 68 -4.91 3.22 -8.93
N SER A 69 -5.00 1.94 -8.58
CA SER A 69 -4.24 0.91 -9.24
C SER A 69 -4.91 0.48 -10.54
N LEU A 70 -4.15 0.53 -11.63
CA LEU A 70 -4.69 0.43 -12.99
C LEU A 70 -4.85 -1.01 -13.51
N LEU A 71 -4.63 -2.04 -12.69
CA LEU A 71 -4.51 -3.43 -13.17
C LEU A 71 -5.33 -4.42 -12.34
N ASP A 72 -6.09 -5.26 -13.03
CA ASP A 72 -6.88 -6.36 -12.46
C ASP A 72 -5.97 -7.57 -12.15
N ASP A 73 -6.21 -8.20 -11.00
CA ASP A 73 -5.60 -9.44 -10.56
C ASP A 73 -5.65 -10.54 -11.64
N GLU A 74 -6.76 -10.64 -12.39
CA GLU A 74 -6.89 -11.63 -13.47
C GLU A 74 -5.88 -11.42 -14.59
N VAL A 75 -5.51 -10.17 -14.89
CA VAL A 75 -4.54 -9.83 -15.93
C VAL A 75 -3.15 -10.28 -15.49
N ILE A 76 -2.79 -10.03 -14.23
CA ILE A 76 -1.51 -10.44 -13.64
C ILE A 76 -1.40 -11.98 -13.60
N ASP A 77 -2.48 -12.67 -13.21
CA ASP A 77 -2.48 -14.13 -13.08
C ASP A 77 -2.33 -14.84 -14.45
N ARG A 78 -2.91 -14.27 -15.53
CA ARG A 78 -2.80 -14.82 -16.90
C ARG A 78 -1.52 -14.44 -17.63
N ALA A 79 -0.88 -13.33 -17.26
CA ALA A 79 0.35 -12.87 -17.91
C ALA A 79 1.50 -13.88 -17.74
N PRO A 80 2.46 -13.99 -18.67
CA PRO A 80 3.70 -14.75 -18.46
C PRO A 80 4.41 -14.32 -17.18
N ARG A 81 5.16 -15.22 -16.52
CA ARG A 81 5.65 -14.99 -15.14
C ARG A 81 6.49 -13.70 -15.00
N GLU A 82 7.30 -13.37 -15.99
CA GLU A 82 8.12 -12.15 -16.00
C GLU A 82 7.27 -10.90 -16.19
N GLU A 83 6.24 -11.01 -17.03
CA GLU A 83 5.30 -9.93 -17.27
C GLU A 83 4.40 -9.69 -16.05
N ALA A 84 3.99 -10.75 -15.36
CA ALA A 84 3.26 -10.65 -14.10
C ALA A 84 4.05 -9.86 -13.04
N VAL A 85 5.38 -10.02 -12.98
CA VAL A 85 6.24 -9.20 -12.11
C VAL A 85 6.21 -7.73 -12.53
N ARG A 86 6.38 -7.43 -13.83
CA ARG A 86 6.34 -6.05 -14.35
C ARG A 86 4.99 -5.38 -14.08
N LEU A 87 3.89 -6.08 -14.33
CA LEU A 87 2.53 -5.61 -14.06
C LEU A 87 2.31 -5.39 -12.56
N PHE A 88 2.78 -6.29 -11.70
CA PHE A 88 2.70 -6.14 -10.24
C PHE A 88 3.46 -4.92 -9.72
N ILE A 89 4.65 -4.64 -10.27
CA ILE A 89 5.39 -3.43 -9.92
C ILE A 89 4.65 -2.19 -10.44
N ARG A 90 4.19 -2.20 -11.70
CA ARG A 90 3.42 -1.09 -12.29
C ARG A 90 2.18 -0.76 -11.47
N HIS A 91 1.44 -1.78 -11.05
CA HIS A 91 0.29 -1.69 -10.14
C HIS A 91 0.64 -0.90 -8.86
N GLN A 92 1.81 -1.17 -8.27
CA GLN A 92 2.25 -0.48 -7.05
C GLN A 92 2.67 0.98 -7.27
N VAL A 93 3.29 1.30 -8.40
CA VAL A 93 3.79 2.67 -8.66
C VAL A 93 2.76 3.57 -9.35
N ALA A 94 1.69 3.03 -9.92
CA ALA A 94 0.62 3.80 -10.57
C ALA A 94 -0.01 4.91 -9.70
N PRO A 95 -0.25 4.71 -8.39
CA PRO A 95 -0.77 5.76 -7.50
C PRO A 95 0.11 7.02 -7.41
N LEU A 96 1.40 6.95 -7.81
CA LEU A 96 2.29 8.10 -7.84
C LEU A 96 1.82 9.19 -8.82
N LEU A 97 1.10 8.82 -9.89
CA LEU A 97 0.53 9.78 -10.85
C LEU A 97 -0.57 10.65 -10.23
N ARG A 98 -1.20 10.16 -9.15
CA ARG A 98 -2.24 10.85 -8.40
C ARG A 98 -1.76 11.21 -6.99
N TYR A 99 -0.45 11.41 -6.81
CA TYR A 99 0.15 11.62 -5.49
C TYR A 99 -0.49 12.78 -4.73
N ALA A 100 -0.81 13.88 -5.42
CA ALA A 100 -1.49 15.03 -4.79
C ALA A 100 -2.81 14.63 -4.10
N GLU A 101 -3.59 13.74 -4.72
CA GLU A 101 -4.87 13.26 -4.21
C GLU A 101 -4.70 12.17 -3.14
N LEU A 102 -3.69 11.32 -3.29
CA LEU A 102 -3.53 10.09 -2.50
C LEU A 102 -2.51 10.21 -1.36
N SER A 103 -1.72 11.30 -1.31
CA SER A 103 -0.61 11.46 -0.37
C SER A 103 -0.99 11.24 1.09
N ARG A 104 -2.17 11.68 1.53
CA ARG A 104 -2.67 11.46 2.90
C ARG A 104 -2.85 9.97 3.23
N TYR A 105 -3.36 9.18 2.27
CA TYR A 105 -3.53 7.72 2.43
C TYR A 105 -2.18 7.01 2.45
N LEU A 106 -1.28 7.40 1.53
CA LEU A 106 0.08 6.86 1.48
C LEU A 106 0.86 7.12 2.78
N ARG A 107 0.70 8.32 3.38
CA ARG A 107 1.33 8.66 4.67
C ARG A 107 0.81 7.81 5.83
N ILE A 108 -0.49 7.49 5.85
CA ILE A 108 -1.07 6.61 6.88
C ILE A 108 -0.41 5.23 6.83
N PHE A 109 -0.40 4.58 5.66
CA PHE A 109 0.23 3.26 5.53
C PHE A 109 1.75 3.31 5.71
N ALA A 110 2.42 4.40 5.32
CA ALA A 110 3.85 4.57 5.57
C ALA A 110 4.17 4.59 7.07
N ARG A 111 3.32 5.24 7.89
CA ARG A 111 3.46 5.23 9.36
C ARG A 111 3.22 3.84 9.94
N GLU A 112 2.14 3.19 9.52
CA GLU A 112 1.81 1.83 9.98
C GLU A 112 2.87 0.79 9.57
N ALA A 113 3.54 0.98 8.44
CA ALA A 113 4.65 0.12 8.02
C ALA A 113 5.90 0.27 8.92
N LEU A 114 6.13 1.44 9.50
CA LEU A 114 7.29 1.72 10.36
C LEU A 114 7.00 1.48 11.85
N SER A 115 5.76 1.70 12.27
CA SER A 115 5.32 1.56 13.67
C SER A 115 3.88 1.07 13.69
N PRO A 116 3.65 -0.25 13.45
CA PRO A 116 2.31 -0.81 13.32
C PRO A 116 1.53 -0.73 14.62
N THR A 117 0.29 -0.27 14.54
CA THR A 117 -0.67 -0.32 15.64
C THR A 117 -1.34 -1.70 15.72
N SER A 118 -1.91 -2.03 16.88
CA SER A 118 -2.76 -3.22 17.03
C SER A 118 -4.01 -3.14 16.12
N ILE A 119 -4.54 -1.93 15.91
CA ILE A 119 -5.69 -1.66 15.05
C ILE A 119 -5.36 -2.01 13.61
N TYR A 120 -4.23 -1.53 13.10
CA TYR A 120 -3.76 -1.87 11.77
C TYR A 120 -3.48 -3.37 11.64
N SER A 121 -2.81 -3.98 12.61
CA SER A 121 -2.54 -5.43 12.59
C SER A 121 -3.82 -6.26 12.50
N THR A 122 -4.86 -5.85 13.23
CA THR A 122 -6.18 -6.50 13.19
C THR A 122 -6.89 -6.24 11.85
N PHE A 123 -6.85 -5.01 11.36
CA PHE A 123 -7.37 -4.62 10.05
C PHE A 123 -6.73 -5.45 8.92
N LEU A 124 -5.41 -5.64 8.93
CA LEU A 124 -4.71 -6.45 7.94
C LEU A 124 -5.14 -7.93 7.95
N ALA A 125 -5.44 -8.47 9.13
CA ALA A 125 -5.89 -9.85 9.29
C ALA A 125 -7.30 -10.06 8.71
N GLU A 126 -8.15 -9.03 8.74
CA GLU A 126 -9.53 -9.09 8.24
C GLU A 126 -9.63 -8.79 6.74
N GLU A 127 -8.91 -7.78 6.24
CA GLU A 127 -9.07 -7.24 4.89
C GLU A 127 -8.33 -8.02 3.78
N LYS A 128 -7.82 -9.24 4.06
CA LYS A 128 -7.04 -10.08 3.12
C LYS A 128 -6.08 -9.25 2.27
N LEU A 129 -4.99 -8.76 2.87
CA LEU A 129 -3.94 -7.98 2.19
C LEU A 129 -3.66 -8.44 0.74
N PRO A 130 -4.18 -7.71 -0.27
CA PRO A 130 -4.15 -8.21 -1.65
C PRO A 130 -2.71 -8.29 -2.18
N ILE A 131 -1.86 -7.35 -1.77
CA ILE A 131 -0.50 -7.21 -2.30
C ILE A 131 0.44 -8.37 -1.94
N LEU A 132 0.41 -8.87 -0.69
CA LEU A 132 1.30 -9.96 -0.28
C LEU A 132 0.81 -11.30 -0.86
N ALA A 133 -0.50 -11.53 -0.86
CA ALA A 133 -1.09 -12.72 -1.47
C ALA A 133 -0.79 -12.77 -2.98
N GLN A 134 -0.91 -11.64 -3.68
CA GLN A 134 -0.58 -11.53 -5.09
C GLN A 134 0.93 -11.74 -5.35
N ALA A 135 1.79 -11.13 -4.54
CA ALA A 135 3.24 -11.38 -4.61
C ALA A 135 3.56 -12.87 -4.40
N GLU A 136 2.88 -13.54 -3.46
CA GLU A 136 3.01 -14.98 -3.24
C GLU A 136 2.62 -15.79 -4.49
N ARG A 137 1.48 -15.48 -5.14
CA ARG A 137 1.06 -16.13 -6.39
C ARG A 137 2.12 -15.98 -7.48
N ILE A 138 2.67 -14.78 -7.64
CA ILE A 138 3.72 -14.51 -8.63
C ILE A 138 5.00 -15.27 -8.31
N VAL A 139 5.49 -15.17 -7.07
CA VAL A 139 6.73 -15.80 -6.62
C VAL A 139 6.69 -17.31 -6.82
N ARG A 140 5.56 -17.98 -6.54
CA ARG A 140 5.40 -19.42 -6.76
C ARG A 140 5.67 -19.87 -8.19
N ARG A 141 5.51 -18.99 -9.19
CA ARG A 141 5.80 -19.27 -10.61
C ARG A 141 7.30 -19.26 -10.96
N PHE A 142 8.12 -18.77 -10.03
CA PHE A 142 9.59 -18.75 -10.10
C PHE A 142 10.23 -19.76 -9.13
N ARG A 143 9.43 -20.62 -8.49
CA ARG A 143 9.91 -21.58 -7.49
C ARG A 143 9.61 -22.99 -7.91
N SER A 144 10.51 -23.89 -7.53
CA SER A 144 10.26 -25.32 -7.52
C SER A 144 9.08 -25.68 -6.61
N ALA A 145 8.40 -26.79 -6.92
CA ALA A 145 7.21 -27.23 -6.19
C ALA A 145 7.51 -27.62 -4.72
N ASP A 146 8.75 -27.96 -4.40
CA ASP A 146 9.25 -28.31 -3.07
C ASP A 146 9.71 -27.09 -2.25
N ALA A 147 9.60 -25.87 -2.78
CA ALA A 147 9.97 -24.67 -2.03
C ALA A 147 9.17 -24.53 -0.74
N SER A 148 9.89 -24.30 0.36
CA SER A 148 9.29 -24.14 1.68
C SER A 148 8.45 -22.87 1.76
N ARG A 149 7.47 -22.85 2.68
CA ARG A 149 6.65 -21.66 2.95
C ARG A 149 7.51 -20.44 3.29
N ALA A 150 8.59 -20.61 4.05
CA ALA A 150 9.47 -19.52 4.44
C ALA A 150 10.16 -18.88 3.22
N GLU A 151 10.66 -19.69 2.28
CA GLU A 151 11.32 -19.20 1.07
C GLU A 151 10.37 -18.38 0.19
N ILE A 152 9.14 -18.87 0.04
CA ILE A 152 8.10 -18.19 -0.72
C ILE A 152 7.74 -16.86 -0.05
N LEU A 153 7.52 -16.86 1.27
CA LEU A 153 7.18 -15.64 2.01
C LEU A 153 8.30 -14.60 1.99
N ILE A 154 9.56 -15.01 2.15
CA ILE A 154 10.71 -14.10 2.07
C ILE A 154 10.75 -13.41 0.70
N ALA A 155 10.62 -14.17 -0.39
CA ALA A 155 10.61 -13.63 -1.74
C ALA A 155 9.37 -12.76 -2.02
N ALA A 156 8.19 -13.13 -1.50
CA ALA A 156 6.97 -12.35 -1.66
C ALA A 156 7.01 -11.03 -0.90
N ILE A 157 7.50 -11.04 0.35
CA ILE A 157 7.74 -9.83 1.14
C ILE A 157 8.72 -8.94 0.39
N TRP A 158 9.86 -9.47 -0.06
CA TRP A 158 10.83 -8.71 -0.83
C TRP A 158 10.20 -8.08 -2.09
N LEU A 159 9.49 -8.86 -2.90
CA LEU A 159 8.84 -8.39 -4.13
C LEU A 159 7.83 -7.26 -3.84
N SER A 160 7.03 -7.41 -2.76
CA SER A 160 6.05 -6.41 -2.33
C SER A 160 6.65 -5.08 -1.83
N GLN A 161 7.96 -5.05 -1.56
CA GLN A 161 8.64 -3.86 -1.04
C GLN A 161 9.50 -3.12 -2.08
N GLN A 162 9.59 -3.60 -3.32
CA GLN A 162 10.48 -3.00 -4.33
C GLN A 162 10.12 -1.55 -4.68
N ALA A 163 8.82 -1.23 -4.74
CA ALA A 163 8.34 0.12 -5.03
C ALA A 163 8.28 1.03 -3.79
N ALA A 164 8.41 0.46 -2.59
CA ALA A 164 8.05 1.14 -1.35
C ALA A 164 8.88 2.40 -1.02
N PRO A 165 10.20 2.47 -1.32
CA PRO A 165 10.97 3.70 -1.14
C PRO A 165 10.44 4.86 -1.99
N PHE A 166 10.05 4.61 -3.23
CA PHE A 166 9.52 5.63 -4.13
C PHE A 166 8.15 6.15 -3.68
N ILE A 167 7.30 5.24 -3.20
CA ILE A 167 5.98 5.56 -2.68
C ILE A 167 6.08 6.37 -1.37
N ARG A 168 6.87 5.90 -0.41
CA ARG A 168 6.99 6.53 0.91
C ARG A 168 7.68 7.89 0.86
N HIS A 169 8.60 8.07 -0.09
CA HIS A 169 9.42 9.28 -0.19
C HIS A 169 9.12 10.15 -1.41
N CYS A 170 8.02 9.90 -2.13
CA CYS A 170 7.67 10.64 -3.35
C CYS A 170 7.78 12.17 -3.19
N GLU A 171 7.27 12.72 -2.08
CA GLU A 171 7.38 14.15 -1.79
C GLU A 171 8.85 14.61 -1.70
N SER A 172 9.70 13.88 -0.96
CA SER A 172 11.13 14.20 -0.85
C SER A 172 11.89 14.01 -2.17
N LEU A 173 11.51 13.02 -2.98
CA LEU A 173 12.09 12.79 -4.30
C LEU A 173 11.86 13.97 -5.24
N SER A 174 10.68 14.61 -5.17
CA SER A 174 10.34 15.80 -5.96
C SER A 174 11.02 17.09 -5.48
N LYS A 175 11.58 17.10 -4.27
CA LYS A 175 12.23 18.25 -3.63
C LYS A 175 13.75 18.20 -3.78
N GLN A 176 14.43 19.30 -3.42
CA GLN A 176 15.90 19.32 -3.34
C GLN A 176 16.42 18.28 -2.32
N PRO A 177 17.54 17.58 -2.59
CA PRO A 177 18.46 17.77 -3.72
C PRO A 177 18.11 16.97 -4.99
N LEU A 178 17.08 16.11 -4.96
CA LEU A 178 16.83 15.12 -6.01
C LEU A 178 16.05 15.68 -7.20
N ARG A 179 15.02 16.51 -6.96
CA ARG A 179 14.19 17.18 -7.98
C ARG A 179 13.70 16.23 -9.08
N LEU A 180 13.27 15.02 -8.72
CA LEU A 180 12.71 14.08 -9.67
C LEU A 180 11.30 14.51 -10.08
N GLU A 181 11.07 14.59 -11.38
CA GLU A 181 9.72 14.76 -11.94
C GLU A 181 9.01 13.41 -11.95
N VAL A 182 7.88 13.32 -11.25
CA VAL A 182 7.08 12.10 -11.12
C VAL A 182 5.89 12.20 -12.07
N ASP A 183 6.14 11.93 -13.34
CA ASP A 183 5.15 11.92 -14.42
C ASP A 183 4.89 10.50 -14.94
N ALA A 184 4.07 10.38 -15.99
CA ALA A 184 3.76 9.09 -16.61
C ALA A 184 5.02 8.37 -17.13
N LEU A 185 5.95 9.12 -17.73
CA LEU A 185 7.19 8.56 -18.26
C LEU A 185 8.08 8.01 -17.14
N PHE A 186 8.21 8.76 -16.04
CA PHE A 186 8.94 8.31 -14.86
C PHE A 186 8.33 7.04 -14.27
N VAL A 187 7.01 6.99 -14.11
CA VAL A 187 6.33 5.81 -13.55
C VAL A 187 6.49 4.58 -14.46
N ASP A 188 6.40 4.77 -15.79
CA ASP A 188 6.62 3.71 -16.77
C ASP A 188 8.05 3.17 -16.71
N GLN A 189 9.04 4.06 -16.68
CA GLN A 189 10.45 3.71 -16.58
C GLN A 189 10.77 3.02 -15.24
N LEU A 190 10.27 3.56 -14.14
CA LEU A 190 10.44 2.98 -12.81
C LEU A 190 9.86 1.57 -12.74
N ALA A 191 8.67 1.35 -13.30
CA ALA A 191 8.06 0.03 -13.35
C ALA A 191 8.87 -0.96 -14.19
N ALA A 192 9.40 -0.51 -15.34
CA ALA A 192 10.26 -1.33 -16.20
C ALA A 192 11.56 -1.73 -15.48
N ASP A 193 12.25 -0.78 -14.86
CA ASP A 193 13.54 -1.01 -14.19
C ASP A 193 13.40 -1.89 -12.95
N LEU A 194 12.46 -1.56 -12.06
CA LEU A 194 12.17 -2.37 -10.87
C LEU A 194 11.67 -3.76 -11.26
N GLY A 195 10.83 -3.85 -12.31
CA GLY A 195 10.36 -5.13 -12.83
C GLY A 195 11.48 -6.01 -13.39
N ALA A 196 12.41 -5.44 -14.16
CA ALA A 196 13.56 -6.15 -14.70
C ALA A 196 14.49 -6.66 -13.57
N MET A 197 14.79 -5.81 -12.58
CA MET A 197 15.57 -6.21 -11.40
C MET A 197 14.86 -7.30 -10.59
N ALA A 198 13.53 -7.19 -10.42
CA ALA A 198 12.73 -8.18 -9.72
C ALA A 198 12.74 -9.54 -10.42
N VAL A 199 12.57 -9.57 -11.74
CA VAL A 199 12.65 -10.80 -12.55
C VAL A 199 14.03 -11.45 -12.44
N ALA A 200 15.09 -10.67 -12.57
CA ALA A 200 16.47 -11.17 -12.44
C ALA A 200 16.72 -11.78 -11.06
N GLY A 201 16.30 -11.08 -9.99
CA GLY A 201 16.43 -11.54 -8.61
C GLY A 201 15.65 -12.84 -8.33
N LEU A 202 14.40 -12.93 -8.78
CA LEU A 202 13.58 -14.13 -8.60
C LEU A 202 14.14 -15.33 -9.37
N THR A 203 14.62 -15.12 -10.59
CA THR A 203 15.24 -16.17 -11.42
C THR A 203 16.54 -16.70 -10.81
N ALA A 204 17.39 -15.81 -10.30
CA ALA A 204 18.66 -16.21 -9.68
C ALA A 204 18.48 -17.05 -8.40
N LEU A 205 17.41 -16.82 -7.66
CA LEU A 205 17.11 -17.57 -6.44
C LEU A 205 16.68 -19.02 -6.70
N ASP A 206 16.20 -19.33 -7.91
CA ASP A 206 15.89 -20.71 -8.34
C ASP A 206 17.16 -21.44 -8.81
N ALA A 207 18.01 -20.74 -9.59
CA ALA A 207 19.25 -21.29 -10.14
C ALA A 207 20.26 -21.78 -9.07
N LYS A 208 20.34 -21.10 -7.91
CA LYS A 208 21.21 -21.52 -6.79
C LYS A 208 20.83 -22.90 -6.22
N ARG A 209 19.57 -23.33 -6.37
CA ARG A 209 19.12 -24.65 -5.91
C ARG A 209 19.48 -25.78 -6.88
N ALA A 210 19.34 -25.55 -8.18
CA ALA A 210 19.69 -26.54 -9.21
C ALA A 210 21.17 -26.96 -9.12
N VAL A 211 22.05 -26.02 -8.78
CA VAL A 211 23.49 -26.27 -8.61
C VAL A 211 23.79 -26.98 -7.28
N GLY A 212 23.07 -26.69 -6.20
CA GLY A 212 23.27 -27.31 -4.88
C GLY A 212 22.66 -28.71 -4.71
N ALA A 213 21.67 -29.08 -5.52
CA ALA A 213 21.08 -30.43 -5.53
C ALA A 213 21.83 -31.42 -6.44
N SER A 214 22.84 -30.95 -7.19
CA SER A 214 23.69 -31.74 -8.09
C SER A 214 25.08 -32.05 -7.50
N ALA A 215 25.29 -31.76 -6.22
CA ALA A 215 26.53 -32.00 -5.47
C ALA A 215 26.25 -32.89 -4.24
#